data_AF-A0A946P314-F1
#
_entry.id   AF-A0A946P314-F1
#
_cell.length_a   1.000
_cell.length_b   1.000
_cell.length_c   1.000
_cell.angle_alpha   90.00
_cell.angle_beta   90.00
_cell.angle_gamma   90.00
#
_symmetry.space_group_name_H-M   'P 1'
#
loop_
_entity.id
_entity.type
_entity.pdbx_description
1 polymer ?
#
loop_
_entity_poly.entity_id
_entity_poly.type
_entity_poly.pdbx_seq_one_letter_code
_entity_poly.pdbx_strand_id
1 'polypeptide(L)'
;MPAYKFLILDDTERESERKLVDKIKDKTGLMPISFKCNGREFTLFCNQSELLKLSPTAKKEWFQERCRLRFGPFEGNGHSKQFISDMHKERGWMFNEYPSPFSESIQLETGAFSSIEEALEIAQDCQNSGLPLVDIVSDSDLSPIIKAKDDMKEIREKWSQKGNILTLNAEELDVHFEMPDEWGFDNTHPDLFRLAEFVLRHPWDKTLRDNWNPSRKPGSMPALAFSGGVDSTAAMCVMPTNTILGYHQRNFESLLDHTNAIRMIEHLRSKGKTIHITKSNHELIRTFHGKSAGFSSDYACAVHLILLADHLDIGAIAVGMPLENSYLFGGYKYRSFTSTWFWKLYAPLFKSVGLQLIQPISGCSEILTMKIVQSEGLEEYAQSCLRSSSAGQVCGKCWKCFRKNSLLGLPWQMSNEIKTFLAKRPLKMAVSTLYSIQEMANRGENIDWLDEYPDLLELIEKDYSWLENHFKVSEELIPRIYKDEILEKIHAIGQPIGIDSPMVGMKLFEEVE
;
A
#
# COMPACT_ATOMS: atom_id res chain seq x y z
N MET A 1 -0.98 18.44 3.01
CA MET A 1 0.34 18.90 3.50
C MET A 1 0.21 19.24 4.98
N PRO A 2 1.17 18.87 5.85
CA PRO A 2 1.22 19.45 7.18
C PRO A 2 1.33 20.98 7.04
N ALA A 3 0.60 21.73 7.86
CA ALA A 3 0.74 23.17 7.95
C ALA A 3 2.05 23.49 8.69
N TYR A 4 3.19 23.46 7.98
CA TYR A 4 4.48 23.85 8.55
C TYR A 4 4.42 25.33 8.98
N LYS A 5 4.76 25.61 10.24
CA LYS A 5 4.77 26.99 10.78
C LYS A 5 6.12 27.68 10.57
N PHE A 6 7.21 26.92 10.47
CA PHE A 6 8.58 27.42 10.33
C PHE A 6 9.45 26.44 9.53
N LEU A 7 10.38 26.95 8.70
CA LEU A 7 11.38 26.17 7.94
C LEU A 7 12.76 26.83 8.12
N ILE A 8 13.83 26.08 8.39
CA ILE A 8 15.20 26.61 8.50
C ILE A 8 16.07 26.03 7.38
N LEU A 9 16.75 26.90 6.63
CA LEU A 9 17.80 26.57 5.65
C LEU A 9 19.18 26.90 6.24
N ASP A 10 20.13 25.98 6.15
CA ASP A 10 21.53 26.16 6.55
C ASP A 10 22.35 26.83 5.43
N ASP A 11 23.48 27.41 5.83
CA ASP A 11 24.59 27.96 5.04
C ASP A 11 24.19 28.85 3.86
N THR A 12 23.16 29.69 4.02
CA THR A 12 22.61 30.55 2.96
C THR A 12 23.59 31.60 2.41
N GLU A 13 24.84 31.62 2.87
CA GLU A 13 25.91 32.33 2.17
C GLU A 13 26.27 31.66 0.84
N ARG A 14 26.02 30.36 0.65
CA ARG A 14 26.28 29.63 -0.61
C ARG A 14 25.30 30.04 -1.71
N GLU A 15 25.81 30.22 -2.93
CA GLU A 15 25.01 30.65 -4.08
C GLU A 15 23.84 29.71 -4.39
N SER A 16 24.03 28.40 -4.20
CA SER A 16 22.97 27.39 -4.36
C SER A 16 21.83 27.57 -3.36
N GLU A 17 22.16 27.88 -2.11
CA GLU A 17 21.19 28.05 -1.03
C GLU A 17 20.50 29.41 -1.11
N ARG A 18 21.16 30.47 -1.59
CA ARG A 18 20.49 31.75 -1.93
C ARG A 18 19.43 31.59 -3.02
N LYS A 19 19.77 30.87 -4.10
CA LYS A 19 18.81 30.56 -5.17
C LYS A 19 17.62 29.75 -4.65
N LEU A 20 17.87 28.87 -3.69
CA LEU A 20 16.83 28.09 -3.02
C LEU A 20 15.95 28.94 -2.11
N VAL A 21 16.53 29.89 -1.37
CA VAL A 21 15.80 30.87 -0.55
C VAL A 21 14.83 31.69 -1.40
N ASP A 22 15.30 32.23 -2.52
CA ASP A 22 14.47 33.00 -3.45
C ASP A 22 13.35 32.13 -4.03
N LYS A 23 13.67 30.89 -4.43
CA LYS A 23 12.70 29.94 -4.97
C LYS A 23 11.62 29.55 -3.95
N ILE A 24 11.98 29.39 -2.67
CA ILE A 24 11.02 29.08 -1.60
C ILE A 24 10.13 30.28 -1.32
N LYS A 25 10.70 31.48 -1.21
CA LYS A 25 9.95 32.73 -1.04
C LYS A 25 8.92 32.91 -2.17
N ASP A 26 9.35 32.76 -3.42
CA ASP A 26 8.49 32.96 -4.60
C ASP A 26 7.41 31.88 -4.72
N LYS A 27 7.71 30.62 -4.38
CA LYS A 27 6.76 29.49 -4.50
C LYS A 27 5.83 29.32 -3.30
N THR A 28 6.12 29.92 -2.13
CA THR A 28 5.35 29.71 -0.90
C THR A 28 4.72 30.98 -0.33
N GLY A 29 5.24 32.16 -0.69
CA GLY A 29 4.84 33.43 -0.06
C GLY A 29 5.34 33.59 1.38
N LEU A 30 6.14 32.65 1.89
CA LEU A 30 6.75 32.75 3.22
C LEU A 30 7.87 33.79 3.21
N MET A 31 8.03 34.49 4.33
CA MET A 31 9.05 35.50 4.51
C MET A 31 10.34 34.89 5.04
N PRO A 32 11.47 34.96 4.29
CA PRO A 32 12.77 34.56 4.80
C PRO A 32 13.30 35.59 5.80
N ILE A 33 13.87 35.09 6.90
CA ILE A 33 14.60 35.85 7.91
C ILE A 33 15.98 35.20 8.04
N SER A 34 17.00 35.89 7.56
CA SER A 34 18.37 35.38 7.65
C SER A 34 19.03 35.82 8.97
N PHE A 35 19.77 34.91 9.60
CA PHE A 35 20.51 35.16 10.83
C PHE A 35 21.84 34.41 10.82
N LYS A 36 22.85 34.93 11.52
CA LYS A 36 24.18 34.29 11.60
C LYS A 36 24.38 33.60 12.95
N CYS A 37 24.87 32.36 12.91
CA CYS A 37 25.30 31.62 14.09
C CYS A 37 26.68 31.01 13.82
N ASN A 38 27.66 31.27 14.69
CA ASN A 38 29.04 30.76 14.59
C ASN A 38 29.69 30.95 13.20
N GLY A 39 29.42 32.08 12.54
CA GLY A 39 29.99 32.40 11.22
C GLY A 39 29.31 31.75 10.02
N ARG A 40 28.20 31.02 10.23
CA ARG A 40 27.32 30.52 9.17
C ARG A 40 26.01 31.29 9.14
N GLU A 41 25.46 31.50 7.95
CA GLU A 41 24.15 32.16 7.76
C GLU A 41 23.05 31.11 7.61
N PHE A 42 21.97 31.28 8.34
CA PHE A 42 20.78 30.44 8.31
C PHE A 42 19.59 31.29 7.89
N THR A 43 18.60 30.71 7.22
CA THR A 43 17.36 31.41 6.85
C THR A 43 16.13 30.69 7.39
N LEU A 44 15.37 31.37 8.24
CA LEU A 44 14.07 30.94 8.77
C LEU A 44 12.93 31.47 7.90
N PHE A 45 12.02 30.62 7.44
CA PHE A 45 10.80 31.03 6.74
C PHE A 45 9.60 31.00 7.67
N CYS A 46 8.79 32.06 7.64
CA CYS A 46 7.56 32.15 8.42
C CYS A 46 6.43 32.85 7.64
N ASN A 47 5.19 32.67 8.11
CA ASN A 47 4.04 33.39 7.56
C ASN A 47 4.08 34.87 7.96
N GLN A 48 3.73 35.77 7.03
CA GLN A 48 3.70 37.22 7.28
C GLN A 48 2.76 37.60 8.44
N SER A 49 1.62 36.90 8.59
CA SER A 49 0.68 37.09 9.69
C SER A 49 1.23 36.70 11.06
N GLU A 50 2.19 35.77 11.12
CA GLU A 50 2.87 35.36 12.37
C GLU A 50 4.02 36.31 12.72
N LEU A 51 4.75 36.82 11.71
CA LEU A 51 5.76 37.86 11.89
C LEU A 51 5.17 39.15 12.50
N LEU A 52 3.93 39.49 12.12
CA LEU A 52 3.22 40.66 12.63
C LEU A 52 2.80 40.52 14.10
N LYS A 53 2.64 39.29 14.60
CA LYS A 53 2.31 38.99 16.01
C LYS A 53 3.51 39.08 16.95
N LEU A 54 4.73 39.12 16.42
CA LEU A 54 5.93 39.31 17.22
C LEU A 54 5.94 40.70 17.85
N SER A 55 6.20 40.75 19.16
CA SER A 55 6.29 42.01 19.88
C SER A 55 7.43 42.87 19.32
N PRO A 56 7.36 44.21 19.40
CA PRO A 56 8.45 45.09 18.99
C PRO A 56 9.80 44.73 19.65
N THR A 57 9.74 44.21 20.87
CA THR A 57 10.89 43.70 21.62
C THR A 57 11.45 42.41 21.01
N ALA A 58 10.59 41.43 20.66
CA ALA A 58 11.01 40.20 19.98
C ALA A 58 11.64 40.49 18.61
N LYS A 59 11.09 41.47 17.87
CA LYS A 59 11.69 41.94 16.61
C LYS A 59 13.07 42.55 16.86
N LYS A 60 13.22 43.40 17.88
CA LYS A 60 14.50 44.06 18.23
C LYS A 60 15.57 43.09 18.73
N GLU A 61 15.18 42.06 19.48
CA GLU A 61 16.07 41.04 20.05
C GLU A 61 16.54 40.02 19.01
N TRP A 62 15.70 39.67 18.03
CA TRP A 62 16.11 38.79 16.91
C TRP A 62 17.14 39.42 15.96
N PHE A 63 17.13 40.74 15.78
CA PHE A 63 18.09 41.43 14.92
C PHE A 63 19.40 41.81 15.63
N GLN A 64 19.58 41.42 16.90
CA GLN A 64 20.84 41.58 17.61
C GLN A 64 21.54 40.22 17.73
N GLU A 65 22.78 40.16 17.23
CA GLU A 65 23.59 38.95 17.15
C GLU A 65 23.66 38.20 18.49
N ARG A 66 22.98 37.06 18.56
CA ARG A 66 23.29 35.80 19.29
C ARG A 66 21.97 35.07 19.57
N CYS A 67 21.62 34.11 18.72
CA CYS A 67 20.44 33.27 18.91
C CYS A 67 20.59 32.41 20.19
N ARG A 68 19.68 32.57 21.15
CA ARG A 68 19.54 31.74 22.37
C ARG A 68 18.13 31.13 22.40
N LEU A 69 18.01 29.85 22.78
CA LEU A 69 16.71 29.24 23.05
C LEU A 69 16.25 29.63 24.46
N ARG A 70 14.97 29.98 24.58
CA ARG A 70 14.31 30.35 25.84
C ARG A 70 13.32 29.26 26.23
N PHE A 71 13.40 28.80 27.48
CA PHE A 71 12.47 27.85 28.09
C PHE A 71 11.67 28.54 29.21
N GLY A 72 10.37 28.33 29.22
CA GLY A 72 9.43 28.88 30.20
C GLY A 72 8.22 29.57 29.56
N PRO A 73 7.34 30.18 30.38
CA PRO A 73 7.48 30.39 31.82
C PRO A 73 7.22 29.12 32.66
N PHE A 74 8.00 28.94 33.72
CA PHE A 74 7.71 27.92 34.75
C PHE A 74 6.97 28.57 35.92
N GLU A 75 5.83 27.99 36.33
CA GLU A 75 5.09 28.43 37.51
C GLU A 75 5.70 27.79 38.77
N GLY A 76 6.33 28.60 39.62
CA GLY A 76 6.89 28.20 40.91
C GLY A 76 8.36 27.75 40.87
N ASN A 77 9.13 28.21 41.86
CA ASN A 77 10.58 28.01 42.00
C ASN A 77 11.04 26.54 42.15
N GLY A 78 10.12 25.58 42.38
CA GLY A 78 10.46 24.18 42.61
C GLY A 78 10.74 23.40 41.32
N HIS A 79 9.93 23.63 40.28
CA HIS A 79 10.03 22.91 39.01
C HIS A 79 11.25 23.33 38.20
N SER A 80 11.57 24.63 38.18
CA SER A 80 12.77 25.15 37.50
C SER A 80 14.05 24.59 38.12
N LYS A 81 14.15 24.54 39.46
CA LYS A 81 15.34 24.04 40.16
C LYS A 81 15.57 22.55 39.97
N GLN A 82 14.51 21.75 39.99
CA GLN A 82 14.61 20.31 39.71
C GLN A 82 15.03 20.06 38.25
N PHE A 83 14.40 20.76 37.31
CA PHE A 83 14.75 20.68 35.88
C PHE A 83 16.20 21.10 35.60
N ILE A 84 16.67 22.21 36.19
CA ILE A 84 18.07 22.66 36.08
C ILE A 84 19.02 21.63 36.70
N SER A 85 18.68 21.09 37.87
CA SER A 85 19.49 20.08 38.55
C SER A 85 19.62 18.81 37.71
N ASP A 86 18.52 18.33 37.13
CA ASP A 86 18.50 17.11 36.32
C ASP A 86 19.29 17.32 35.02
N MET A 87 19.07 18.43 34.33
CA MET A 87 19.81 18.76 33.11
C MET A 87 21.31 19.04 33.37
N HIS A 88 21.67 19.66 34.50
CA HIS A 88 23.08 19.86 34.87
C HIS A 88 23.75 18.53 35.26
N LYS A 89 23.07 17.70 36.06
CA LYS A 89 23.63 16.45 36.60
C LYS A 89 23.70 15.32 35.58
N GLU A 90 22.72 15.22 34.69
CA GLU A 90 22.65 14.16 33.69
C GLU A 90 23.30 14.55 32.36
N ARG A 91 23.28 15.85 32.00
CA ARG A 91 23.68 16.32 30.66
C ARG A 91 24.77 17.40 30.66
N GLY A 92 25.21 17.88 31.83
CA GLY A 92 26.27 18.90 31.92
C GLY A 92 25.86 20.29 31.42
N TRP A 93 24.56 20.55 31.30
CA TRP A 93 24.04 21.81 30.77
C TRP A 93 24.14 22.96 31.78
N MET A 94 24.45 24.16 31.29
CA MET A 94 24.43 25.39 32.09
C MET A 94 23.26 26.28 31.66
N PHE A 95 22.44 26.66 32.64
CA PHE A 95 21.29 27.55 32.44
C PHE A 95 21.51 28.86 33.19
N ASN A 96 21.06 29.95 32.59
CA ASN A 96 20.89 31.22 33.31
C ASN A 96 19.42 31.39 33.69
N GLU A 97 19.15 31.55 34.99
CA GLU A 97 17.83 31.91 35.50
C GLU A 97 17.60 33.41 35.31
N TYR A 98 16.54 33.76 34.60
CA TYR A 98 16.07 35.13 34.46
C TYR A 98 14.71 35.29 35.16
N PRO A 99 14.61 36.11 36.22
CA PRO A 99 13.34 36.42 36.83
C PRO A 99 12.50 37.28 35.89
N SER A 100 11.24 36.87 35.65
CA SER A 100 10.28 37.67 34.89
C SER A 100 9.88 38.92 35.69
N PRO A 101 10.05 40.14 35.18
CA PRO A 101 9.64 41.35 35.90
C PRO A 101 8.11 41.51 36.01
N PHE A 102 7.32 40.60 35.42
CA PHE A 102 5.86 40.70 35.35
C PHE A 102 5.11 39.49 35.96
N SER A 103 5.81 38.51 36.54
CA SER A 103 5.21 37.33 37.19
C SER A 103 6.22 36.61 38.08
N GLU A 104 5.77 35.74 39.00
CA GLU A 104 6.64 34.84 39.77
C GLU A 104 7.27 33.70 38.93
N SER A 105 7.28 33.83 37.60
CA SER A 105 7.85 32.83 36.70
C SER A 105 9.32 33.06 36.40
N ILE A 106 10.07 31.97 36.33
CA ILE A 106 11.48 31.95 35.94
C ILE A 106 11.56 31.56 34.46
N GLN A 107 12.37 32.29 33.69
CA GLN A 107 12.78 31.92 32.33
C GLN A 107 14.20 31.37 32.35
N LEU A 108 14.45 30.31 31.58
CA LEU A 108 15.74 29.67 31.44
C LEU A 108 16.28 29.88 30.03
N GLU A 109 17.53 30.31 29.91
CA GLU A 109 18.23 30.42 28.62
C GLU A 109 19.31 29.32 28.51
N THR A 110 19.34 28.58 27.41
CA THR A 110 20.44 27.64 27.10
C THR A 110 21.58 28.35 26.35
N GLY A 111 22.78 27.78 26.47
CA GLY A 111 23.95 28.16 25.69
C GLY A 111 23.83 27.86 24.19
N ALA A 112 24.77 28.40 23.41
CA ALA A 112 24.87 28.22 21.96
C ALA A 112 25.23 26.78 21.57
N PHE A 113 24.68 26.29 20.46
CA PHE A 113 24.97 24.96 19.93
C PHE A 113 26.34 24.91 19.24
N SER A 114 27.02 23.78 19.38
CA SER A 114 28.36 23.54 18.87
C SER A 114 28.38 22.72 17.57
N SER A 115 27.28 22.05 17.19
CA SER A 115 27.15 21.32 15.93
C SER A 115 25.70 21.14 15.43
N ILE A 116 25.53 20.66 14.21
CA ILE A 116 24.23 20.34 13.57
C ILE A 116 23.59 19.12 14.24
N GLU A 117 24.39 18.11 14.61
CA GLU A 117 23.92 16.94 15.35
C GLU A 117 23.30 17.33 16.71
N GLU A 118 23.88 18.32 17.40
CA GLU A 118 23.34 18.85 18.65
C GLU A 118 22.01 19.58 18.45
N ALA A 119 21.86 20.32 17.34
CA ALA A 119 20.59 20.97 16.99
C ALA A 119 19.49 19.95 16.61
N LEU A 120 19.87 18.83 15.96
CA LEU A 120 18.96 17.76 15.56
C LEU A 120 18.46 16.93 16.76
N GLU A 121 19.33 16.60 17.72
CA GLU A 121 18.92 15.93 18.96
C GLU A 121 17.92 16.77 19.75
N ILE A 122 18.16 18.08 19.84
CA ILE A 122 17.29 19.01 20.56
C ILE A 122 15.93 19.19 19.86
N ALA A 123 15.89 19.20 18.53
CA ALA A 123 14.64 19.24 17.76
C ALA A 123 13.81 17.96 17.98
N GLN A 124 14.47 16.80 18.04
CA GLN A 124 13.86 15.50 18.31
C GLN A 124 13.27 15.44 19.74
N ASP A 125 13.97 15.97 20.74
CA ASP A 125 13.50 16.02 22.12
C ASP A 125 12.34 17.02 22.32
N CYS A 126 12.30 18.10 21.54
CA CYS A 126 11.16 19.03 21.51
C CYS A 126 9.90 18.39 20.92
N GLN A 127 10.03 17.54 19.89
CA GLN A 127 8.92 16.74 19.36
C GLN A 127 8.38 15.76 20.39
N ASN A 128 9.27 15.09 21.13
CA ASN A 128 8.89 14.12 22.17
C ASN A 128 8.21 14.76 23.39
N SER A 129 8.39 16.08 23.60
CA SER A 129 7.86 16.84 24.73
C SER A 129 6.53 17.56 24.43
N GLY A 130 5.93 17.37 23.25
CA GLY A 130 4.62 17.94 22.91
C GLY A 130 4.63 19.43 22.54
N LEU A 131 5.80 20.00 22.21
CA LEU A 131 5.92 21.38 21.72
C LEU A 131 5.72 21.43 20.18
N PRO A 132 5.31 22.58 19.58
CA PRO A 132 5.02 22.66 18.15
C PRO A 132 6.27 22.42 17.29
N LEU A 133 6.12 21.60 16.24
CA LEU A 133 7.16 21.12 15.32
C LEU A 133 8.14 22.20 14.85
N VAL A 134 9.43 21.94 15.07
CA VAL A 134 10.55 22.49 14.30
C VAL A 134 11.09 21.34 13.45
N ASP A 135 11.11 21.52 12.12
CA ASP A 135 11.70 20.55 11.20
C ASP A 135 12.94 21.20 10.55
N ILE A 136 14.08 20.53 10.62
CA ILE A 136 15.35 20.98 10.04
C ILE A 136 15.51 20.21 8.72
N VAL A 137 15.48 20.91 7.59
CA VAL A 137 15.45 20.28 6.26
C VAL A 137 16.71 20.65 5.51
N SER A 138 17.49 19.66 5.08
CA SER A 138 18.70 19.87 4.27
C SER A 138 18.37 19.95 2.76
N ASP A 139 19.30 20.43 1.92
CA ASP A 139 19.10 20.54 0.45
C ASP A 139 18.73 19.19 -0.21
N SER A 140 19.21 18.08 0.36
CA SER A 140 18.82 16.72 -0.07
C SER A 140 17.37 16.34 0.27
N ASP A 141 16.75 17.01 1.26
CA ASP A 141 15.37 16.79 1.67
C ASP A 141 14.39 17.75 0.97
N LEU A 142 14.87 18.90 0.48
CA LEU A 142 14.06 19.87 -0.29
C LEU A 142 13.98 19.57 -1.79
N SER A 143 15.05 19.02 -2.37
CA SER A 143 15.10 18.66 -3.79
C SER A 143 13.94 17.74 -4.24
N PRO A 144 13.57 16.68 -3.48
CA PRO A 144 12.40 15.87 -3.79
C PRO A 144 11.07 16.63 -3.69
N ILE A 145 10.93 17.54 -2.73
CA ILE A 145 9.70 18.35 -2.53
C ILE A 145 9.49 19.32 -3.70
N ILE A 146 10.55 19.97 -4.16
CA ILE A 146 10.50 20.87 -5.31
C ILE A 146 10.14 20.10 -6.58
N LYS A 147 10.77 18.93 -6.78
CA LYS A 147 10.47 18.06 -7.92
C LYS A 147 9.01 17.58 -7.89
N ALA A 148 8.50 17.18 -6.73
CA ALA A 148 7.11 16.75 -6.58
C ALA A 148 6.13 17.88 -6.96
N LYS A 149 6.42 19.15 -6.64
CA LYS A 149 5.59 20.27 -7.09
C LYS A 149 5.59 20.47 -8.61
N ASP A 150 6.75 20.30 -9.25
CA ASP A 150 6.86 20.43 -10.70
C ASP A 150 6.16 19.25 -11.40
N ASP A 151 6.31 18.03 -10.88
CA ASP A 151 5.58 16.84 -11.33
C ASP A 151 4.06 17.01 -11.19
N MET A 152 3.58 17.64 -10.10
CA MET A 152 2.14 17.89 -9.91
C MET A 152 1.54 18.82 -10.98
N LYS A 153 2.34 19.66 -11.64
CA LYS A 153 1.87 20.48 -12.76
C LYS A 153 1.51 19.59 -13.95
N GLU A 154 2.38 18.63 -14.30
CA GLU A 154 2.13 17.64 -15.34
C GLU A 154 0.95 16.73 -14.98
N ILE A 155 0.86 16.30 -13.70
CA ILE A 155 -0.26 15.49 -13.23
C ILE A 155 -1.59 16.21 -13.43
N ARG A 156 -1.66 17.53 -13.24
CA ARG A 156 -2.90 18.33 -13.45
C ARG A 156 -3.32 18.46 -14.90
N GLU A 157 -2.44 18.17 -15.87
CA GLU A 157 -2.82 18.11 -17.29
C GLU A 157 -3.64 16.85 -17.59
N LYS A 158 -3.42 15.78 -16.83
CA LYS A 158 -4.07 14.49 -17.02
C LYS A 158 -5.12 14.17 -15.96
N TRP A 159 -4.96 14.65 -14.73
CA TRP A 159 -5.84 14.34 -13.62
C TRP A 159 -6.58 15.57 -13.11
N SER A 160 -7.86 15.41 -12.81
CA SER A 160 -8.72 16.46 -12.27
C SER A 160 -9.60 15.93 -11.15
N GLN A 161 -9.97 16.79 -10.19
CA GLN A 161 -10.90 16.46 -9.11
C GLN A 161 -12.11 17.42 -9.17
N LYS A 162 -13.33 16.86 -9.08
CA LYS A 162 -14.57 17.62 -8.90
C LYS A 162 -15.38 17.01 -7.76
N GLY A 163 -15.43 17.71 -6.62
CA GLY A 163 -15.98 17.14 -5.39
C GLY A 163 -15.20 15.89 -4.98
N ASN A 164 -15.90 14.79 -4.74
CA ASN A 164 -15.32 13.51 -4.40
C ASN A 164 -14.96 12.64 -5.63
N ILE A 165 -15.14 13.14 -6.85
CA ILE A 165 -14.79 12.41 -8.08
C ILE A 165 -13.40 12.82 -8.55
N LEU A 166 -12.48 11.85 -8.60
CA LEU A 166 -11.18 11.95 -9.24
C LEU A 166 -11.28 11.39 -10.66
N THR A 167 -10.76 12.11 -11.64
CA THR A 167 -10.76 11.73 -13.06
C THR A 167 -9.35 11.71 -13.61
N LEU A 168 -8.96 10.60 -14.24
CA LEU A 168 -7.86 10.56 -15.22
C LEU A 168 -8.48 10.82 -16.60
N ASN A 169 -8.17 11.99 -17.16
CA ASN A 169 -8.54 12.40 -18.50
C ASN A 169 -7.57 11.70 -19.47
N ALA A 170 -8.10 10.81 -20.29
CA ALA A 170 -7.33 10.10 -21.31
C ALA A 170 -8.01 10.30 -22.68
N GLU A 171 -7.23 10.18 -23.76
CA GLU A 171 -7.74 10.37 -25.13
C GLU A 171 -8.88 9.39 -25.45
N GLU A 172 -8.80 8.18 -24.91
CA GLU A 172 -9.72 7.10 -25.18
C GLU A 172 -10.98 7.17 -24.29
N LEU A 173 -10.78 7.37 -22.99
CA LEU A 173 -11.84 7.32 -21.98
C LEU A 173 -11.42 8.06 -20.70
N ASP A 174 -12.31 8.91 -20.20
CA ASP A 174 -12.20 9.43 -18.84
C ASP A 174 -12.43 8.32 -17.81
N VAL A 175 -11.42 8.11 -16.96
CA VAL A 175 -11.46 7.11 -15.91
C VAL A 175 -11.75 7.80 -14.58
N HIS A 176 -12.85 7.41 -13.94
CA HIS A 176 -13.34 8.02 -12.71
C HIS A 176 -13.14 7.12 -11.50
N PHE A 177 -12.90 7.75 -10.35
CA PHE A 177 -12.86 7.13 -9.03
C PHE A 177 -13.70 7.96 -8.05
N GLU A 178 -14.64 7.32 -7.36
CA GLU A 178 -15.34 7.91 -6.22
C GLU A 178 -14.43 7.80 -4.99
N MET A 179 -13.82 8.92 -4.59
CA MET A 179 -12.91 9.06 -3.46
C MET A 179 -13.68 9.39 -2.16
N PRO A 180 -13.10 9.15 -0.97
CA PRO A 180 -13.62 9.68 0.29
C PRO A 180 -13.72 11.20 0.27
N ASP A 181 -14.68 11.77 1.00
CA ASP A 181 -14.90 13.22 1.02
C ASP A 181 -13.71 13.98 1.61
N GLU A 182 -12.98 13.36 2.54
CA GLU A 182 -11.77 13.91 3.16
C GLU A 182 -10.50 13.69 2.32
N TRP A 183 -10.59 12.95 1.22
CA TRP A 183 -9.46 12.77 0.31
C TRP A 183 -9.21 14.04 -0.51
N GLY A 184 -7.94 14.46 -0.59
CA GLY A 184 -7.55 15.68 -1.29
C GLY A 184 -6.50 15.42 -2.37
N PHE A 185 -6.77 15.88 -3.59
CA PHE A 185 -5.84 15.81 -4.71
C PHE A 185 -4.47 16.42 -4.39
N ASP A 186 -4.45 17.62 -3.81
CA ASP A 186 -3.22 18.33 -3.42
C ASP A 186 -2.48 17.73 -2.22
N ASN A 187 -3.12 16.79 -1.52
CA ASN A 187 -2.52 16.05 -0.42
C ASN A 187 -1.95 14.71 -0.87
N THR A 188 -2.12 14.33 -2.14
CA THR A 188 -1.66 13.05 -2.68
C THR A 188 -0.36 13.24 -3.45
N HIS A 189 0.64 12.42 -3.16
CA HIS A 189 1.96 12.53 -3.77
C HIS A 189 1.94 12.18 -5.28
N PRO A 190 2.65 12.93 -6.15
CA PRO A 190 2.65 12.72 -7.61
C PRO A 190 3.02 11.29 -8.05
N ASP A 191 3.95 10.64 -7.35
CA ASP A 191 4.31 9.24 -7.62
C ASP A 191 3.13 8.26 -7.57
N LEU A 192 2.10 8.53 -6.76
CA LEU A 192 0.92 7.68 -6.69
C LEU A 192 0.08 7.80 -7.96
N PHE A 193 -0.06 9.02 -8.50
CA PHE A 193 -0.73 9.24 -9.77
C PHE A 193 0.04 8.62 -10.94
N ARG A 194 1.38 8.75 -10.96
CA ARG A 194 2.22 8.09 -11.97
C ARG A 194 2.13 6.57 -11.88
N LEU A 195 2.17 6.00 -10.67
CA LEU A 195 2.00 4.55 -10.50
C LEU A 195 0.59 4.10 -10.93
N ALA A 196 -0.45 4.86 -10.57
CA ALA A 196 -1.82 4.58 -10.98
C ALA A 196 -1.95 4.59 -12.51
N GLU A 197 -1.43 5.61 -13.19
CA GLU A 197 -1.41 5.67 -14.66
C GLU A 197 -0.68 4.47 -15.25
N PHE A 198 0.49 4.10 -14.70
CA PHE A 198 1.25 2.94 -15.14
C PHE A 198 0.45 1.64 -15.03
N VAL A 199 -0.13 1.33 -13.87
CA VAL A 199 -0.89 0.07 -13.71
C VAL A 199 -2.17 0.06 -14.55
N LEU A 200 -2.76 1.23 -14.84
CA LEU A 200 -3.96 1.36 -15.66
C LEU A 200 -3.68 1.21 -17.17
N ARG A 201 -2.54 1.72 -17.66
CA ARG A 201 -2.23 1.77 -19.10
C ARG A 201 -1.22 0.72 -19.55
N HIS A 202 -0.57 0.01 -18.63
CA HIS A 202 0.23 -1.17 -18.96
C HIS A 202 -0.69 -2.30 -19.46
N PRO A 203 -0.33 -3.06 -20.54
CA PRO A 203 0.95 -3.08 -21.24
C PRO A 203 1.05 -2.15 -22.47
N TRP A 204 0.04 -1.33 -22.74
CA TRP A 204 -0.04 -0.55 -23.98
C TRP A 204 0.87 0.67 -23.96
N ASP A 205 0.98 1.35 -22.81
CA ASP A 205 1.93 2.44 -22.62
C ASP A 205 3.09 2.00 -21.72
N LYS A 206 4.26 1.81 -22.34
CA LYS A 206 5.49 1.39 -21.64
C LYS A 206 6.38 2.57 -21.24
N THR A 207 6.07 3.77 -21.74
CA THR A 207 6.88 4.99 -21.58
C THR A 207 6.65 5.66 -20.23
N LEU A 208 5.59 5.28 -19.52
CA LEU A 208 5.19 5.84 -18.21
C LEU A 208 6.20 5.62 -17.06
N ARG A 209 7.30 4.90 -17.32
CA ARG A 209 8.41 4.74 -16.37
C ARG A 209 9.66 5.53 -16.75
N ASP A 210 9.67 6.14 -17.93
CA ASP A 210 10.83 6.83 -18.46
C ASP A 210 11.08 8.10 -17.64
N ASN A 211 12.34 8.37 -17.29
CA ASN A 211 12.77 9.53 -16.49
C ASN A 211 12.08 9.66 -15.11
N TRP A 212 11.51 8.58 -14.58
CA TRP A 212 10.88 8.59 -13.27
C TRP A 212 11.88 8.27 -12.16
N ASN A 213 12.07 9.23 -11.25
CA ASN A 213 12.82 9.02 -10.00
C ASN A 213 11.88 9.32 -8.83
N PRO A 214 11.21 8.29 -8.26
CA PRO A 214 10.27 8.42 -7.15
C PRO A 214 10.88 9.03 -5.89
N SER A 215 10.06 9.72 -5.11
CA SER A 215 10.41 10.35 -3.84
C SER A 215 9.47 10.04 -2.68
N ARG A 216 8.29 9.46 -2.95
CA ARG A 216 7.31 9.16 -1.90
C ARG A 216 7.90 8.24 -0.82
N LYS A 217 7.72 8.63 0.44
CA LYS A 217 8.05 7.79 1.60
C LYS A 217 6.91 6.80 1.90
N PRO A 218 7.23 5.60 2.42
CA PRO A 218 6.21 4.64 2.80
C PRO A 218 5.40 5.14 4.00
N GLY A 219 4.10 4.84 4.02
CA GLY A 219 3.26 4.96 5.21
C GLY A 219 3.44 3.79 6.18
N SER A 220 2.66 3.76 7.26
CA SER A 220 2.77 2.73 8.31
C SER A 220 1.83 1.53 8.14
N MET A 221 0.78 1.65 7.30
CA MET A 221 -0.31 0.67 7.25
C MET A 221 -0.14 -0.31 6.07
N PRO A 222 -0.37 -1.63 6.29
CA PRO A 222 -0.59 -2.56 5.19
C PRO A 222 -2.03 -2.42 4.68
N ALA A 223 -2.21 -2.60 3.38
CA ALA A 223 -3.53 -2.65 2.75
C ALA A 223 -3.68 -3.89 1.87
N LEU A 224 -4.91 -4.35 1.65
CA LEU A 224 -5.24 -5.49 0.81
C LEU A 224 -6.30 -5.10 -0.22
N ALA A 225 -5.99 -5.32 -1.50
CA ALA A 225 -6.99 -5.27 -2.56
C ALA A 225 -7.93 -6.47 -2.42
N PHE A 226 -9.04 -6.25 -1.72
CA PHE A 226 -9.98 -7.24 -1.29
C PHE A 226 -11.09 -7.42 -2.33
N SER A 227 -11.45 -8.65 -2.66
CA SER A 227 -12.48 -8.94 -3.68
C SER A 227 -13.73 -9.63 -3.12
N GLY A 228 -13.70 -10.09 -1.87
CA GLY A 228 -14.73 -10.95 -1.28
C GLY A 228 -14.70 -12.41 -1.73
N GLY A 229 -13.84 -12.78 -2.68
CA GLY A 229 -13.60 -14.18 -3.07
C GLY A 229 -12.69 -14.92 -2.08
N VAL A 230 -12.58 -16.24 -2.25
CA VAL A 230 -11.81 -17.14 -1.38
C VAL A 230 -10.37 -16.67 -1.19
N ASP A 231 -9.64 -16.41 -2.27
CA ASP A 231 -8.20 -16.13 -2.18
C ASP A 231 -7.91 -14.78 -1.52
N SER A 232 -8.68 -13.73 -1.82
CA SER A 232 -8.55 -12.45 -1.10
C SER A 232 -9.03 -12.55 0.36
N THR A 233 -9.95 -13.45 0.67
CA THR A 233 -10.38 -13.69 2.05
C THR A 233 -9.30 -14.44 2.82
N ALA A 234 -8.69 -15.47 2.24
CA ALA A 234 -7.53 -16.14 2.84
C ALA A 234 -6.39 -15.16 3.10
N ALA A 235 -6.08 -14.28 2.13
CA ALA A 235 -5.11 -13.21 2.31
C ALA A 235 -5.48 -12.30 3.49
N MET A 236 -6.74 -11.88 3.60
CA MET A 236 -7.21 -11.08 4.74
C MET A 236 -7.01 -11.81 6.08
N CYS A 237 -7.28 -13.11 6.15
CA CYS A 237 -7.19 -13.89 7.37
C CYS A 237 -5.76 -13.97 7.90
N VAL A 238 -4.77 -14.13 7.02
CA VAL A 238 -3.36 -14.27 7.41
C VAL A 238 -2.66 -12.92 7.62
N MET A 239 -3.15 -11.85 7.00
CA MET A 239 -2.58 -10.52 7.14
C MET A 239 -2.74 -9.93 8.56
N PRO A 240 -1.93 -8.92 8.93
CA PRO A 240 -2.06 -8.22 10.21
C PRO A 240 -3.46 -7.70 10.49
N THR A 241 -3.87 -7.67 11.76
CA THR A 241 -5.23 -7.26 12.16
C THR A 241 -5.57 -5.82 11.76
N ASN A 242 -4.58 -4.94 11.71
CA ASN A 242 -4.67 -3.55 11.28
C ASN A 242 -4.65 -3.35 9.75
N THR A 243 -4.69 -4.41 8.96
CA THR A 243 -4.69 -4.31 7.49
C THR A 243 -5.94 -3.59 6.98
N ILE A 244 -5.73 -2.56 6.18
CA ILE A 244 -6.78 -1.79 5.51
C ILE A 244 -7.33 -2.61 4.35
N LEU A 245 -8.64 -2.82 4.32
CA LEU A 245 -9.30 -3.53 3.22
C LEU A 245 -9.87 -2.51 2.24
N GLY A 246 -9.50 -2.63 0.97
CA GLY A 246 -10.08 -1.84 -0.10
C GLY A 246 -10.82 -2.74 -1.10
N TYR A 247 -12.04 -2.38 -1.45
CA TYR A 247 -12.85 -3.06 -2.45
C TYR A 247 -13.08 -2.15 -3.66
N HIS A 248 -12.68 -2.63 -4.84
CA HIS A 248 -13.07 -2.00 -6.08
C HIS A 248 -14.48 -2.42 -6.50
N GLN A 249 -15.35 -1.45 -6.74
CA GLN A 249 -16.70 -1.67 -7.26
C GLN A 249 -16.85 -1.06 -8.65
N ARG A 250 -17.39 -1.81 -9.61
CA ARG A 250 -17.72 -1.28 -10.94
C ARG A 250 -18.93 -0.35 -10.81
N ASN A 251 -18.88 0.78 -11.49
CA ASN A 251 -20.02 1.70 -11.64
C ASN A 251 -20.55 1.76 -13.08
N PHE A 252 -20.34 0.67 -13.83
CA PHE A 252 -20.81 0.50 -15.21
C PHE A 252 -21.45 -0.89 -15.37
N GLU A 253 -22.30 -1.03 -16.39
CA GLU A 253 -23.01 -2.28 -16.66
C GLU A 253 -22.03 -3.39 -17.09
N SER A 254 -22.13 -4.56 -16.46
CA SER A 254 -21.32 -5.73 -16.82
C SER A 254 -21.94 -7.03 -16.32
N LEU A 255 -21.42 -8.17 -16.78
CA LEU A 255 -21.81 -9.50 -16.28
C LEU A 255 -21.36 -9.77 -14.83
N LEU A 256 -20.54 -8.89 -14.24
CA LEU A 256 -20.08 -9.03 -12.86
C LEU A 256 -21.15 -8.49 -11.92
N ASP A 257 -21.61 -9.34 -11.02
CA ASP A 257 -22.53 -9.01 -9.96
C ASP A 257 -21.78 -8.85 -8.62
N HIS A 258 -22.01 -7.72 -7.96
CA HIS A 258 -21.35 -7.35 -6.71
C HIS A 258 -22.06 -7.91 -5.46
N THR A 259 -23.25 -8.51 -5.59
CA THR A 259 -24.13 -8.90 -4.47
C THR A 259 -23.41 -9.75 -3.42
N ASN A 260 -22.67 -10.79 -3.84
CA ASN A 260 -21.97 -11.66 -2.91
C ASN A 260 -20.77 -10.98 -2.24
N ALA A 261 -20.04 -10.14 -2.98
CA ALA A 261 -18.93 -9.39 -2.40
C ALA A 261 -19.44 -8.37 -1.37
N ILE A 262 -20.55 -7.67 -1.67
CA ILE A 262 -21.21 -6.76 -0.73
C ILE A 262 -21.71 -7.53 0.50
N ARG A 263 -22.31 -8.71 0.35
CA ARG A 263 -22.70 -9.56 1.49
C ARG A 263 -21.49 -9.89 2.39
N MET A 264 -20.36 -10.23 1.80
CA MET A 264 -19.12 -10.49 2.57
C MET A 264 -18.63 -9.22 3.29
N ILE A 265 -18.62 -8.08 2.60
CA ILE A 265 -18.21 -6.80 3.18
C ILE A 265 -19.10 -6.41 4.37
N GLU A 266 -20.43 -6.54 4.24
CA GLU A 266 -21.35 -6.24 5.33
C GLU A 266 -21.20 -7.21 6.51
N HIS A 267 -20.93 -8.49 6.24
CA HIS A 267 -20.57 -9.43 7.30
C HIS A 267 -19.32 -8.98 8.05
N LEU A 268 -18.24 -8.63 7.35
CA LEU A 268 -17.00 -8.15 7.97
C LEU A 268 -17.19 -6.84 8.74
N ARG A 269 -17.99 -5.90 8.21
CA ARG A 269 -18.36 -4.66 8.91
C ARG A 269 -19.09 -4.94 10.21
N SER A 270 -20.00 -5.91 10.22
CA SER A 270 -20.68 -6.36 11.46
C SER A 270 -19.72 -6.93 12.51
N LYS A 271 -18.52 -7.36 12.09
CA LYS A 271 -17.42 -7.82 12.96
C LYS A 271 -16.40 -6.71 13.28
N GLY A 272 -16.71 -5.45 12.95
CA GLY A 272 -15.87 -4.30 13.26
C GLY A 272 -14.70 -4.07 12.29
N LYS A 273 -14.68 -4.73 11.12
CA LYS A 273 -13.68 -4.44 10.09
C LYS A 273 -14.06 -3.20 9.30
N THR A 274 -13.08 -2.33 9.05
CA THR A 274 -13.23 -1.19 8.14
C THR A 274 -12.84 -1.60 6.73
N ILE A 275 -13.76 -1.39 5.78
CA ILE A 275 -13.55 -1.66 4.36
C ILE A 275 -13.90 -0.41 3.55
N HIS A 276 -12.92 0.09 2.78
CA HIS A 276 -13.08 1.22 1.86
C HIS A 276 -13.57 0.70 0.51
N ILE A 277 -14.74 1.18 0.07
CA ILE A 277 -15.27 0.85 -1.26
C ILE A 277 -14.96 2.02 -2.18
N THR A 278 -14.31 1.76 -3.31
CA THR A 278 -14.03 2.76 -4.35
C THR A 278 -14.74 2.34 -5.63
N LYS A 279 -15.74 3.14 -6.04
CA LYS A 279 -16.41 2.94 -7.31
C LYS A 279 -15.59 3.50 -8.45
N SER A 280 -15.47 2.76 -9.55
CA SER A 280 -14.70 3.20 -10.72
C SER A 280 -15.08 2.46 -12.00
N ASN A 281 -14.81 3.11 -13.13
CA ASN A 281 -14.97 2.56 -14.48
C ASN A 281 -13.65 2.09 -15.12
N HIS A 282 -12.53 2.08 -14.38
CA HIS A 282 -11.19 1.88 -14.95
C HIS A 282 -11.01 0.57 -15.73
N GLU A 283 -11.79 -0.46 -15.43
CA GLU A 283 -11.78 -1.72 -16.17
C GLU A 283 -12.24 -1.59 -17.63
N LEU A 284 -12.89 -0.48 -18.00
CA LEU A 284 -13.29 -0.17 -19.38
C LEU A 284 -12.11 0.24 -20.27
N ILE A 285 -10.95 0.62 -19.74
CA ILE A 285 -9.76 0.97 -20.56
C ILE A 285 -9.45 -0.15 -21.56
N ARG A 286 -9.62 -1.42 -21.16
CA ARG A 286 -9.41 -2.59 -22.01
C ARG A 286 -10.25 -2.61 -23.28
N THR A 287 -11.44 -2.02 -23.28
CA THR A 287 -12.34 -2.08 -24.44
C THR A 287 -11.81 -1.28 -25.61
N PHE A 288 -11.00 -0.25 -25.36
CA PHE A 288 -10.30 0.54 -26.37
C PHE A 288 -9.15 -0.21 -27.04
N HIS A 289 -8.74 -1.35 -26.48
CA HIS A 289 -7.73 -2.23 -27.03
C HIS A 289 -8.31 -3.56 -27.53
N GLY A 290 -9.61 -3.59 -27.86
CA GLY A 290 -10.30 -4.76 -28.41
C GLY A 290 -10.42 -5.93 -27.42
N LYS A 291 -10.36 -5.66 -26.12
CA LYS A 291 -10.53 -6.66 -25.05
C LYS A 291 -11.84 -6.43 -24.30
N SER A 292 -12.33 -7.45 -23.59
CA SER A 292 -13.45 -7.26 -22.66
C SER A 292 -13.03 -6.44 -21.44
N ALA A 293 -14.01 -5.80 -20.78
CA ALA A 293 -13.80 -5.12 -19.51
C ALA A 293 -13.08 -6.03 -18.49
N GLY A 294 -12.08 -5.48 -17.82
CA GLY A 294 -11.21 -6.21 -16.89
C GLY A 294 -10.03 -5.35 -16.44
N PHE A 295 -9.17 -5.91 -15.60
CA PHE A 295 -7.91 -5.27 -15.23
C PHE A 295 -6.91 -5.27 -16.40
N SER A 296 -6.33 -4.10 -16.69
CA SER A 296 -5.31 -3.90 -17.74
C SER A 296 -3.97 -4.54 -17.38
N SER A 297 -3.63 -4.49 -16.10
CA SER A 297 -2.52 -5.22 -15.49
C SER A 297 -2.98 -5.96 -14.23
N ASP A 298 -2.21 -6.94 -13.76
CA ASP A 298 -2.55 -7.71 -12.55
C ASP A 298 -2.68 -6.83 -11.30
N TYR A 299 -1.98 -5.69 -11.24
CA TYR A 299 -2.06 -4.74 -10.12
C TYR A 299 -3.03 -3.58 -10.33
N ALA A 300 -3.70 -3.48 -11.49
CA ALA A 300 -4.79 -2.52 -11.67
C ALA A 300 -5.93 -2.77 -10.68
N CYS A 301 -6.10 -4.01 -10.20
CA CYS A 301 -7.04 -4.34 -9.13
C CYS A 301 -6.82 -3.55 -7.83
N ALA A 302 -5.60 -3.06 -7.59
CA ALA A 302 -5.22 -2.33 -6.38
C ALA A 302 -5.12 -0.80 -6.61
N VAL A 303 -5.49 -0.30 -7.80
CA VAL A 303 -5.30 1.12 -8.16
C VAL A 303 -5.98 2.08 -7.17
N HIS A 304 -7.13 1.69 -6.63
CA HIS A 304 -7.83 2.47 -5.62
C HIS A 304 -7.00 2.62 -4.32
N LEU A 305 -6.30 1.57 -3.88
CA LEU A 305 -5.39 1.66 -2.72
C LEU A 305 -4.14 2.48 -3.01
N ILE A 306 -3.65 2.46 -4.25
CA ILE A 306 -2.54 3.32 -4.69
C ILE A 306 -2.97 4.79 -4.56
N LEU A 307 -4.14 5.15 -5.07
CA LEU A 307 -4.67 6.52 -5.01
C LEU A 307 -5.04 6.98 -3.60
N LEU A 308 -5.42 6.04 -2.72
CA LEU A 308 -5.76 6.31 -1.32
C LEU A 308 -4.54 6.26 -0.39
N ALA A 309 -3.34 5.97 -0.90
CA ALA A 309 -2.22 5.60 -0.04
C ALA A 309 -1.82 6.69 0.96
N ASP A 310 -1.77 7.96 0.57
CA ASP A 310 -1.41 9.03 1.52
C ASP A 310 -2.56 9.37 2.47
N HIS A 311 -3.81 9.21 2.03
CA HIS A 311 -4.98 9.44 2.87
C HIS A 311 -5.14 8.38 3.97
N LEU A 312 -4.75 7.14 3.67
CA LEU A 312 -4.89 5.98 4.56
C LEU A 312 -3.55 5.54 5.19
N ASP A 313 -2.49 6.34 5.03
CA ASP A 313 -1.13 6.06 5.49
C ASP A 313 -0.60 4.67 5.06
N ILE A 314 -0.86 4.28 3.81
CA ILE A 314 -0.46 2.97 3.27
C ILE A 314 1.01 2.97 2.89
N GLY A 315 1.76 2.01 3.45
CA GLY A 315 3.15 1.72 3.10
C GLY A 315 3.36 0.40 2.36
N ALA A 316 2.33 -0.46 2.33
CA ALA A 316 2.41 -1.76 1.68
C ALA A 316 1.04 -2.21 1.13
N ILE A 317 1.05 -2.87 -0.03
CA ILE A 317 -0.16 -3.37 -0.69
C ILE A 317 -0.05 -4.87 -0.93
N ALA A 318 -1.05 -5.60 -0.44
CA ALA A 318 -1.25 -7.01 -0.64
C ALA A 318 -2.31 -7.28 -1.72
N VAL A 319 -2.16 -8.42 -2.39
CA VAL A 319 -3.18 -9.00 -3.28
C VAL A 319 -3.34 -10.49 -2.99
N GLY A 320 -4.53 -11.04 -3.25
CA GLY A 320 -4.82 -12.47 -3.08
C GLY A 320 -4.33 -13.32 -4.25
N MET A 321 -3.01 -13.38 -4.50
CA MET A 321 -2.43 -14.21 -5.56
C MET A 321 -2.02 -15.59 -5.01
N PRO A 322 -2.71 -16.69 -5.36
CA PRO A 322 -2.39 -18.04 -4.87
C PRO A 322 -1.20 -18.67 -5.61
N LEU A 323 -0.78 -19.84 -5.16
CA LEU A 323 0.31 -20.66 -5.70
C LEU A 323 0.19 -20.90 -7.21
N GLU A 324 -1.02 -21.14 -7.70
CA GLU A 324 -1.37 -21.35 -9.12
C GLU A 324 -1.23 -20.12 -10.01
N ASN A 325 -1.04 -18.95 -9.41
CA ASN A 325 -0.74 -17.74 -10.15
C ASN A 325 0.71 -17.32 -9.94
N SER A 326 1.34 -17.68 -8.83
CA SER A 326 2.73 -17.33 -8.52
C SER A 326 3.71 -18.36 -9.09
N TYR A 327 3.91 -19.49 -8.42
CA TYR A 327 4.94 -20.49 -8.73
C TYR A 327 4.48 -21.58 -9.69
N LEU A 328 3.18 -21.67 -10.00
CA LEU A 328 2.64 -22.63 -10.94
C LEU A 328 1.88 -21.92 -12.05
N PHE A 329 2.51 -21.61 -13.18
CA PHE A 329 1.91 -20.83 -14.28
C PHE A 329 0.56 -21.40 -14.73
N GLY A 330 -0.57 -20.86 -14.24
CA GLY A 330 -1.91 -21.38 -14.53
C GLY A 330 -2.16 -22.79 -13.98
N GLY A 331 -1.39 -23.21 -12.99
CA GLY A 331 -1.46 -24.53 -12.36
C GLY A 331 -0.83 -25.67 -13.15
N TYR A 332 -0.31 -25.48 -14.36
CA TYR A 332 0.17 -26.60 -15.19
C TYR A 332 1.69 -26.75 -15.28
N LYS A 333 2.44 -25.71 -14.90
CA LYS A 333 3.90 -25.68 -15.02
C LYS A 333 4.54 -24.89 -13.91
N TYR A 334 5.57 -25.44 -13.27
CA TYR A 334 6.38 -24.72 -12.30
C TYR A 334 7.16 -23.56 -12.93
N ARG A 335 7.28 -22.46 -12.19
CA ARG A 335 8.16 -21.34 -12.51
C ARG A 335 8.75 -20.75 -11.24
N SER A 336 10.01 -20.31 -11.33
CA SER A 336 10.58 -19.46 -10.28
C SER A 336 9.96 -18.06 -10.39
N PHE A 337 8.95 -17.77 -9.56
CA PHE A 337 8.15 -16.54 -9.67
C PHE A 337 8.99 -15.27 -9.53
N THR A 338 9.91 -15.23 -8.57
CA THR A 338 10.81 -14.09 -8.34
C THR A 338 11.75 -13.80 -9.50
N SER A 339 12.04 -14.82 -10.33
CA SER A 339 12.85 -14.66 -11.53
C SER A 339 12.09 -14.09 -12.73
N THR A 340 10.75 -14.09 -12.68
CA THR A 340 9.89 -13.65 -13.79
C THR A 340 10.04 -12.16 -14.07
N TRP A 341 9.86 -11.79 -15.33
CA TRP A 341 9.80 -10.38 -15.73
C TRP A 341 8.72 -9.62 -14.95
N PHE A 342 7.58 -10.26 -14.68
CA PHE A 342 6.49 -9.69 -13.92
C PHE A 342 6.94 -9.22 -12.54
N TRP A 343 7.54 -10.12 -11.74
CA TRP A 343 7.98 -9.76 -10.39
C TRP A 343 9.13 -8.75 -10.43
N LYS A 344 10.11 -8.95 -11.32
CA LYS A 344 11.24 -8.03 -11.53
C LYS A 344 10.82 -6.63 -11.99
N LEU A 345 9.65 -6.49 -12.60
CA LEU A 345 9.07 -5.21 -12.97
C LEU A 345 8.36 -4.55 -11.78
N TYR A 346 7.36 -5.23 -11.22
CA TYR A 346 6.43 -4.58 -10.30
C TYR A 346 7.00 -4.44 -8.89
N ALA A 347 7.69 -5.45 -8.36
CA ALA A 347 8.20 -5.41 -6.98
C ALA A 347 9.15 -4.22 -6.71
N PRO A 348 10.19 -3.96 -7.53
CA PRO A 348 11.04 -2.80 -7.31
C PRO A 348 10.31 -1.48 -7.56
N LEU A 349 9.40 -1.42 -8.53
CA LEU A 349 8.65 -0.19 -8.85
C LEU A 349 7.73 0.25 -7.71
N PHE A 350 6.93 -0.69 -7.20
CA PHE A 350 6.05 -0.46 -6.06
C PHE A 350 6.86 -0.07 -4.81
N LYS A 351 7.98 -0.77 -4.57
CA LYS A 351 8.90 -0.41 -3.48
C LYS A 351 9.47 1.01 -3.64
N SER A 352 9.84 1.44 -4.85
CA SER A 352 10.42 2.76 -5.08
C SER A 352 9.46 3.91 -4.78
N VAL A 353 8.14 3.70 -4.89
CA VAL A 353 7.12 4.71 -4.53
C VAL A 353 6.61 4.58 -3.08
N GLY A 354 7.31 3.79 -2.25
CA GLY A 354 6.92 3.58 -0.86
C GLY A 354 5.66 2.71 -0.69
N LEU A 355 5.34 1.83 -1.64
CA LEU A 355 4.21 0.89 -1.57
C LEU A 355 4.70 -0.54 -1.70
N GLN A 356 5.38 -1.08 -0.69
CA GLN A 356 5.94 -2.42 -0.79
C GLN A 356 4.86 -3.48 -1.08
N LEU A 357 5.07 -4.32 -2.10
CA LEU A 357 4.16 -5.42 -2.39
C LEU A 357 4.29 -6.54 -1.34
N ILE A 358 3.15 -7.11 -0.97
CA ILE A 358 3.04 -8.29 -0.10
C ILE A 358 2.28 -9.37 -0.89
N GLN A 359 2.82 -10.59 -0.95
CA GLN A 359 2.11 -11.73 -1.56
C GLN A 359 1.83 -12.80 -0.50
N PRO A 360 0.88 -12.55 0.42
CA PRO A 360 0.76 -13.29 1.67
C PRO A 360 0.42 -14.77 1.46
N ILE A 361 -0.30 -15.09 0.39
CA ILE A 361 -0.78 -16.44 0.10
C ILE A 361 -0.14 -17.05 -1.16
N SER A 362 0.96 -16.48 -1.65
CA SER A 362 1.62 -16.96 -2.87
C SER A 362 2.23 -18.36 -2.75
N GLY A 363 2.40 -18.89 -1.53
CA GLY A 363 2.75 -20.28 -1.28
C GLY A 363 1.55 -21.18 -1.00
N CYS A 364 0.33 -20.64 -0.96
CA CYS A 364 -0.88 -21.37 -0.66
C CYS A 364 -1.62 -21.68 -1.96
N SER A 365 -1.89 -22.96 -2.22
CA SER A 365 -2.77 -23.36 -3.33
C SER A 365 -4.20 -22.89 -3.08
N GLU A 366 -5.06 -23.00 -4.09
CA GLU A 366 -6.49 -22.77 -3.92
C GLU A 366 -7.17 -23.72 -2.93
N ILE A 367 -6.53 -24.83 -2.58
CA ILE A 367 -6.97 -25.79 -1.56
C ILE A 367 -6.61 -25.24 -0.19
N LEU A 368 -5.36 -24.83 0.01
CA LEU A 368 -4.92 -24.26 1.29
C LEU A 368 -5.60 -22.91 1.57
N THR A 369 -5.84 -22.07 0.55
CA THR A 369 -6.63 -20.84 0.75
C THR A 369 -8.05 -21.13 1.19
N MET A 370 -8.68 -22.21 0.69
CA MET A 370 -9.99 -22.64 1.16
C MET A 370 -9.94 -23.09 2.62
N LYS A 371 -8.95 -23.89 3.01
CA LYS A 371 -8.76 -24.33 4.40
C LYS A 371 -8.57 -23.15 5.37
N ILE A 372 -7.83 -22.12 4.95
CA ILE A 372 -7.68 -20.86 5.71
C ILE A 372 -9.01 -20.15 5.90
N VAL A 373 -9.84 -20.08 4.87
CA VAL A 373 -11.17 -19.46 4.99
C VAL A 373 -12.09 -20.27 5.90
N GLN A 374 -12.03 -21.61 5.82
CA GLN A 374 -12.82 -22.51 6.66
C GLN A 374 -12.41 -22.46 8.14
N SER A 375 -11.12 -22.35 8.44
CA SER A 375 -10.65 -22.25 9.84
C SER A 375 -11.17 -20.99 10.53
N GLU A 376 -11.52 -19.95 9.77
CA GLU A 376 -12.10 -18.70 10.26
C GLU A 376 -13.64 -18.66 10.19
N GLY A 377 -14.29 -19.74 9.72
CA GLY A 377 -15.75 -19.82 9.59
C GLY A 377 -16.33 -18.86 8.54
N LEU A 378 -15.57 -18.55 7.48
CA LEU A 378 -15.93 -17.59 6.45
C LEU A 378 -16.35 -18.23 5.11
N GLU A 379 -16.39 -19.56 5.03
CA GLU A 379 -16.65 -20.32 3.80
C GLU A 379 -18.03 -20.04 3.18
N GLU A 380 -19.03 -19.76 4.02
CA GLU A 380 -20.36 -19.38 3.53
C GLU A 380 -20.39 -17.99 2.88
N TYR A 381 -19.44 -17.12 3.23
CA TYR A 381 -19.38 -15.72 2.76
C TYR A 381 -18.39 -15.50 1.64
N ALA A 382 -17.26 -16.20 1.65
CA ALA A 382 -16.19 -16.07 0.67
C ALA A 382 -16.56 -16.69 -0.68
N GLN A 383 -17.34 -15.98 -1.49
CA GLN A 383 -17.88 -16.48 -2.75
C GLN A 383 -17.13 -15.92 -3.96
N SER A 384 -16.49 -16.79 -4.73
CA SER A 384 -15.76 -16.41 -5.95
C SER A 384 -16.65 -16.25 -7.20
N CYS A 385 -17.94 -16.56 -7.08
CA CYS A 385 -18.88 -16.45 -8.19
C CYS A 385 -19.27 -14.99 -8.45
N LEU A 386 -19.03 -14.54 -9.68
CA LEU A 386 -19.32 -13.18 -10.13
C LEU A 386 -20.64 -13.05 -10.90
N ARG A 387 -21.48 -14.10 -10.94
CA ARG A 387 -22.67 -14.18 -11.80
C ARG A 387 -23.98 -14.33 -11.04
N SER A 388 -23.94 -14.43 -9.72
CA SER A 388 -25.14 -14.57 -8.91
C SER A 388 -25.58 -13.20 -8.43
N SER A 389 -26.83 -12.86 -8.74
CA SER A 389 -27.54 -11.69 -8.18
C SER A 389 -28.25 -12.02 -6.87
N SER A 390 -28.18 -13.28 -6.41
CA SER A 390 -28.80 -13.73 -5.17
C SER A 390 -27.74 -13.90 -4.08
N ALA A 391 -27.89 -13.15 -3.00
CA ALA A 391 -26.94 -13.11 -1.90
C ALA A 391 -26.79 -14.49 -1.24
N GLY A 392 -25.55 -14.95 -1.09
CA GLY A 392 -25.24 -16.27 -0.52
C GLY A 392 -25.45 -17.43 -1.50
N GLN A 393 -25.83 -17.16 -2.75
CA GLN A 393 -25.97 -18.17 -3.79
C GLN A 393 -24.88 -18.01 -4.84
N VAL A 394 -24.51 -19.12 -5.46
CA VAL A 394 -23.60 -19.16 -6.62
C VAL A 394 -24.33 -19.71 -7.83
N CYS A 395 -23.85 -19.38 -9.04
CA CYS A 395 -24.52 -19.84 -10.25
C CYS A 395 -24.38 -21.36 -10.50
N GLY A 396 -23.46 -22.04 -9.82
CA GLY A 396 -23.22 -23.49 -9.93
C GLY A 396 -22.69 -23.99 -11.28
N LYS A 397 -22.61 -23.13 -12.30
CA LYS A 397 -22.39 -23.52 -13.70
C LYS A 397 -21.20 -22.88 -14.40
N CYS A 398 -20.45 -22.00 -13.72
CA CYS A 398 -19.24 -21.38 -14.28
C CYS A 398 -17.97 -22.16 -13.90
N TRP A 399 -16.86 -21.89 -14.58
CA TRP A 399 -15.57 -22.56 -14.31
C TRP A 399 -15.12 -22.47 -12.85
N LYS A 400 -15.31 -21.30 -12.23
CA LYS A 400 -14.94 -21.09 -10.82
C LYS A 400 -15.82 -21.91 -9.86
N CYS A 401 -17.13 -21.97 -10.14
CA CYS A 401 -18.06 -22.76 -9.33
C CYS A 401 -17.75 -24.25 -9.47
N PHE A 402 -17.47 -24.76 -10.67
CA PHE A 402 -17.05 -26.15 -10.85
C PHE A 402 -15.89 -26.50 -9.91
N ARG A 403 -14.73 -25.85 -10.05
CA ARG A 403 -13.57 -26.21 -9.23
C ARG A 403 -13.77 -26.03 -7.72
N LYS A 404 -14.39 -24.92 -7.29
CA LYS A 404 -14.54 -24.60 -5.86
C LYS A 404 -15.66 -25.42 -5.20
N ASN A 405 -16.78 -25.64 -5.90
CA ASN A 405 -17.88 -26.45 -5.36
C ASN A 405 -17.50 -27.94 -5.39
N SER A 406 -16.84 -28.42 -6.45
CA SER A 406 -16.28 -29.77 -6.50
C SER A 406 -15.24 -29.99 -5.41
N LEU A 407 -14.46 -28.99 -5.00
CA LEU A 407 -13.58 -29.15 -3.84
C LEU A 407 -14.36 -29.33 -2.53
N LEU A 408 -15.47 -28.62 -2.37
CA LEU A 408 -16.28 -28.59 -1.15
C LEU A 408 -17.40 -29.64 -1.09
N GLY A 409 -17.60 -30.44 -2.13
CA GLY A 409 -18.77 -31.32 -2.26
C GLY A 409 -20.10 -30.56 -2.38
N LEU A 410 -20.07 -29.32 -2.87
CA LEU A 410 -21.25 -28.48 -3.07
C LEU A 410 -21.86 -28.70 -4.47
N PRO A 411 -23.17 -28.41 -4.65
CA PRO A 411 -23.84 -28.58 -5.94
C PRO A 411 -23.20 -27.75 -7.05
N TRP A 412 -23.01 -28.38 -8.22
CA TRP A 412 -22.63 -27.72 -9.47
C TRP A 412 -23.32 -28.43 -10.63
N GLN A 413 -23.34 -27.79 -11.80
CA GLN A 413 -23.93 -28.34 -13.01
C GLN A 413 -22.99 -28.16 -14.20
N MET A 414 -22.77 -29.24 -14.95
CA MET A 414 -22.02 -29.21 -16.19
C MET A 414 -22.63 -28.21 -17.18
N SER A 415 -21.79 -27.33 -17.72
CA SER A 415 -22.17 -26.29 -18.68
C SER A 415 -21.21 -26.28 -19.87
N ASN A 416 -21.61 -25.63 -20.96
CA ASN A 416 -20.75 -25.47 -22.14
C ASN A 416 -19.42 -24.78 -21.80
N GLU A 417 -19.41 -23.85 -20.85
CA GLU A 417 -18.18 -23.21 -20.38
C GLU A 417 -17.25 -24.21 -19.70
N ILE A 418 -17.79 -25.05 -18.82
CA ILE A 418 -17.01 -26.07 -18.10
C ILE A 418 -16.44 -27.07 -19.11
N LYS A 419 -17.26 -27.61 -20.01
CA LYS A 419 -16.81 -28.48 -21.10
C LYS A 419 -15.72 -27.84 -21.96
N THR A 420 -15.87 -26.56 -22.28
CA THR A 420 -14.87 -25.81 -23.07
C THR A 420 -13.54 -25.69 -22.34
N PHE A 421 -13.53 -25.48 -21.03
CA PHE A 421 -12.28 -25.39 -20.26
C PHE A 421 -11.66 -26.76 -19.98
N LEU A 422 -12.47 -27.80 -19.75
CA LEU A 422 -12.01 -29.18 -19.63
C LEU A 422 -11.33 -29.65 -20.92
N ALA A 423 -11.80 -29.21 -22.10
CA ALA A 423 -11.19 -29.54 -23.39
C ALA A 423 -9.88 -28.79 -23.71
N LYS A 424 -9.48 -27.78 -22.92
CA LYS A 424 -8.31 -26.93 -23.25
C LYS A 424 -7.00 -27.52 -22.76
N ARG A 425 -5.95 -27.42 -23.60
CA ARG A 425 -4.56 -27.70 -23.23
C ARG A 425 -3.72 -26.43 -23.42
N PRO A 426 -3.05 -25.92 -22.37
CA PRO A 426 -3.00 -26.47 -21.02
C PRO A 426 -4.35 -26.29 -20.28
N LEU A 427 -4.66 -27.20 -19.35
CA LEU A 427 -5.86 -27.09 -18.52
C LEU A 427 -5.78 -25.84 -17.65
N LYS A 428 -6.88 -25.07 -17.60
CA LYS A 428 -6.93 -23.81 -16.85
C LYS A 428 -6.96 -24.08 -15.34
N MET A 429 -6.00 -23.57 -14.56
CA MET A 429 -5.85 -23.89 -13.14
C MET A 429 -5.68 -25.40 -12.93
N ALA A 430 -4.73 -26.01 -13.65
CA ALA A 430 -4.67 -27.45 -13.86
C ALA A 430 -4.64 -28.25 -12.55
N VAL A 431 -3.63 -28.06 -11.70
CA VAL A 431 -3.49 -28.83 -10.45
C VAL A 431 -4.71 -28.73 -9.52
N SER A 432 -5.28 -27.54 -9.32
CA SER A 432 -6.45 -27.38 -8.45
C SER A 432 -7.71 -27.98 -9.08
N THR A 433 -7.79 -28.01 -10.41
CA THR A 433 -8.88 -28.69 -11.13
C THR A 433 -8.76 -30.20 -10.97
N LEU A 434 -7.57 -30.75 -11.22
CA LEU A 434 -7.30 -32.18 -11.08
C LEU A 434 -7.54 -32.65 -9.65
N TYR A 435 -7.03 -31.92 -8.65
CA TYR A 435 -7.30 -32.18 -7.24
C TYR A 435 -8.82 -32.13 -6.94
N SER A 436 -9.55 -31.14 -7.45
CA SER A 436 -11.01 -31.08 -7.23
C SER A 436 -11.76 -32.27 -7.84
N ILE A 437 -11.25 -32.86 -8.93
CA ILE A 437 -11.82 -34.07 -9.56
C ILE A 437 -11.45 -35.31 -8.74
N GLN A 438 -10.22 -35.42 -8.25
CA GLN A 438 -9.82 -36.48 -7.30
C GLN A 438 -10.72 -36.48 -6.08
N GLU A 439 -11.00 -35.31 -5.52
CA GLU A 439 -11.87 -35.18 -4.35
C GLU A 439 -13.32 -35.60 -4.63
N MET A 440 -13.83 -35.35 -5.83
CA MET A 440 -15.12 -35.91 -6.25
C MET A 440 -15.08 -37.43 -6.31
N ALA A 441 -14.05 -38.01 -6.92
CA ALA A 441 -13.87 -39.46 -7.02
C ALA A 441 -13.76 -40.11 -5.64
N ASN A 442 -12.98 -39.52 -4.73
CA ASN A 442 -12.80 -39.95 -3.35
C ASN A 442 -14.10 -39.96 -2.56
N ARG A 443 -15.03 -39.03 -2.85
CA ARG A 443 -16.37 -38.99 -2.26
C ARG A 443 -17.39 -39.91 -2.95
N GLY A 444 -16.99 -40.62 -4.01
CA GLY A 444 -17.88 -41.50 -4.76
C GLY A 444 -18.88 -40.77 -5.66
N GLU A 445 -18.59 -39.52 -6.04
CA GLU A 445 -19.40 -38.78 -7.00
C GLU A 445 -19.22 -39.33 -8.42
N ASN A 446 -20.24 -39.21 -9.27
CA ASN A 446 -20.15 -39.64 -10.67
C ASN A 446 -19.19 -38.72 -11.45
N ILE A 447 -18.13 -39.34 -11.99
CA ILE A 447 -17.13 -38.70 -12.86
C ILE A 447 -17.06 -39.33 -14.26
N ASP A 448 -18.09 -40.06 -14.69
CA ASP A 448 -18.12 -40.76 -15.99
C ASP A 448 -17.97 -39.79 -17.18
N TRP A 449 -18.33 -38.51 -16.99
CA TRP A 449 -18.09 -37.46 -17.97
C TRP A 449 -16.60 -37.22 -18.27
N LEU A 450 -15.69 -37.70 -17.42
CA LEU A 450 -14.25 -37.62 -17.62
C LEU A 450 -13.77 -38.54 -18.75
N ASP A 451 -14.56 -39.54 -19.16
CA ASP A 451 -14.30 -40.39 -20.33
C ASP A 451 -14.23 -39.58 -21.63
N GLU A 452 -14.87 -38.40 -21.68
CA GLU A 452 -14.75 -37.44 -22.80
C GLU A 452 -13.36 -36.76 -22.85
N TYR A 453 -12.52 -36.92 -21.82
CA TYR A 453 -11.24 -36.25 -21.63
C TYR A 453 -10.14 -37.24 -21.17
N PRO A 454 -9.74 -38.20 -22.01
CA PRO A 454 -8.93 -39.35 -21.60
C PRO A 454 -7.56 -38.99 -21.01
N ASP A 455 -6.93 -37.91 -21.45
CA ASP A 455 -5.66 -37.46 -20.88
C ASP A 455 -5.81 -36.92 -19.44
N LEU A 456 -7.00 -36.46 -19.05
CA LEU A 456 -7.25 -36.06 -17.67
C LEU A 456 -7.37 -37.27 -16.74
N LEU A 457 -7.87 -38.41 -17.24
CA LEU A 457 -7.92 -39.67 -16.47
C LEU A 457 -6.53 -40.06 -15.99
N GLU A 458 -5.52 -40.00 -16.86
CA GLU A 458 -4.14 -40.30 -16.48
C GLU A 458 -3.55 -39.28 -15.49
N LEU A 459 -3.93 -38.00 -15.65
CA LEU A 459 -3.41 -36.93 -14.79
C LEU A 459 -4.00 -36.96 -13.38
N ILE A 460 -5.27 -37.36 -13.20
CA ILE A 460 -5.88 -37.45 -11.86
C ILE A 460 -5.34 -38.63 -11.04
N GLU A 461 -4.56 -39.55 -11.61
CA GLU A 461 -3.88 -40.61 -10.84
C GLU A 461 -2.61 -40.11 -10.13
N LYS A 462 -2.14 -38.89 -10.43
CA LYS A 462 -0.94 -38.30 -9.80
C LYS A 462 -1.24 -37.80 -8.39
N ASP A 463 -0.23 -37.84 -7.50
CA ASP A 463 -0.37 -37.27 -6.16
C ASP A 463 -0.30 -35.74 -6.16
N TYR A 464 -1.38 -35.11 -5.67
CA TYR A 464 -1.53 -33.67 -5.51
C TYR A 464 -1.72 -33.24 -4.04
N SER A 465 -1.54 -34.14 -3.07
CA SER A 465 -1.69 -33.86 -1.63
C SER A 465 -0.78 -32.73 -1.13
N TRP A 466 0.34 -32.48 -1.80
CA TRP A 466 1.22 -31.35 -1.53
C TRP A 466 0.54 -29.98 -1.70
N LEU A 467 -0.59 -29.88 -2.42
CA LEU A 467 -1.40 -28.66 -2.51
C LEU A 467 -2.00 -28.25 -1.17
N GLU A 468 -2.14 -29.17 -0.22
CA GLU A 468 -2.64 -28.88 1.13
C GLU A 468 -1.60 -28.21 2.03
N ASN A 469 -0.36 -28.10 1.55
CA ASN A 469 0.79 -27.60 2.29
C ASN A 469 1.28 -26.25 1.74
N HIS A 470 2.05 -25.52 2.54
CA HIS A 470 2.56 -24.20 2.20
C HIS A 470 3.92 -24.28 1.49
N PHE A 471 4.05 -23.72 0.29
CA PHE A 471 5.33 -23.68 -0.41
C PHE A 471 6.29 -22.64 0.19
N LYS A 472 7.29 -23.13 0.93
CA LYS A 472 8.22 -22.33 1.74
C LYS A 472 9.04 -21.31 0.94
N VAL A 473 9.31 -21.55 -0.34
CA VAL A 473 10.09 -20.59 -1.15
C VAL A 473 9.35 -19.26 -1.30
N SER A 474 8.01 -19.28 -1.30
CA SER A 474 7.19 -18.07 -1.42
C SER A 474 7.33 -17.09 -0.25
N GLU A 475 7.89 -17.53 0.88
CA GLU A 475 8.10 -16.70 2.06
C GLU A 475 9.02 -15.50 1.76
N GLU A 476 9.81 -15.54 0.69
CA GLU A 476 10.62 -14.42 0.19
C GLU A 476 9.78 -13.23 -0.31
N LEU A 477 8.51 -13.48 -0.65
CA LEU A 477 7.56 -12.48 -1.16
C LEU A 477 6.80 -11.76 -0.04
N ILE A 478 7.09 -12.08 1.21
CA ILE A 478 6.52 -11.46 2.40
C ILE A 478 7.58 -10.54 3.05
N PRO A 479 7.32 -9.23 3.16
CA PRO A 479 8.25 -8.32 3.84
C PRO A 479 8.52 -8.73 5.28
N ARG A 480 9.76 -8.55 5.72
CA ARG A 480 10.23 -8.96 7.06
C ARG A 480 9.31 -8.53 8.20
N ILE A 481 8.76 -7.31 8.14
CA ILE A 481 7.91 -6.75 9.20
C ILE A 481 6.56 -7.46 9.36
N TYR A 482 6.08 -8.16 8.34
CA TYR A 482 4.80 -8.89 8.36
C TYR A 482 4.99 -10.41 8.40
N LYS A 483 6.23 -10.87 8.28
CA LYS A 483 6.55 -12.26 7.95
C LYS A 483 6.15 -13.23 9.05
N ASP A 484 6.53 -12.95 10.28
CA ASP A 484 6.30 -13.87 11.39
C ASP A 484 4.80 -14.08 11.63
N GLU A 485 4.01 -13.01 11.71
CA GLU A 485 2.56 -13.09 11.93
C GLU A 485 1.83 -13.82 10.78
N ILE A 486 2.18 -13.51 9.52
CA ILE A 486 1.56 -14.17 8.36
C ILE A 486 1.89 -15.67 8.35
N LEU A 487 3.16 -16.02 8.57
CA LEU A 487 3.60 -17.41 8.51
C LEU A 487 3.09 -18.23 9.68
N GLU A 488 2.96 -17.66 10.87
CA GLU A 488 2.33 -18.33 12.02
C GLU A 488 0.91 -18.79 11.67
N LYS A 489 0.09 -17.90 11.09
CA LYS A 489 -1.29 -18.22 10.71
C LYS A 489 -1.37 -19.25 9.56
N ILE A 490 -0.46 -19.16 8.59
CA ILE A 490 -0.42 -20.14 7.49
C ILE A 490 0.02 -21.52 8.00
N HIS A 491 1.10 -21.58 8.79
CA HIS A 491 1.69 -22.84 9.27
C HIS A 491 0.84 -23.53 10.33
N ALA A 492 -0.10 -22.82 10.97
CA ALA A 492 -1.15 -23.41 11.78
C ALA A 492 -2.09 -24.34 10.98
N ILE A 493 -2.14 -24.19 9.64
CA ILE A 493 -3.09 -24.89 8.78
C ILE A 493 -2.38 -25.81 7.76
N GLY A 494 -1.30 -25.34 7.14
CA GLY A 494 -0.54 -26.10 6.14
C GLY A 494 0.94 -26.17 6.49
N GLN A 495 1.52 -27.37 6.50
CA GLN A 495 2.93 -27.53 6.83
C GLN A 495 3.82 -26.93 5.73
N PRO A 496 5.00 -26.38 6.07
CA PRO A 496 5.91 -25.84 5.07
C PRO A 496 6.58 -26.98 4.28
N ILE A 497 6.47 -26.94 2.95
CA ILE A 497 7.16 -27.82 2.01
C ILE A 497 8.22 -27.04 1.22
N GLY A 498 9.40 -27.66 1.10
CA GLY A 498 10.59 -27.06 0.48
C GLY A 498 10.73 -27.34 -1.01
N ILE A 499 11.96 -27.17 -1.52
CA ILE A 499 12.31 -27.38 -2.92
C ILE A 499 12.26 -28.85 -3.36
N ASP A 500 12.23 -29.78 -2.40
CA ASP A 500 12.09 -31.22 -2.67
C ASP A 500 10.64 -31.62 -2.98
N SER A 501 9.70 -30.66 -2.96
CA SER A 501 8.31 -30.88 -3.34
C SER A 501 8.20 -31.38 -4.80
N PRO A 502 7.29 -32.33 -5.10
CA PRO A 502 6.98 -32.77 -6.47
C PRO A 502 6.53 -31.63 -7.40
N MET A 503 6.13 -30.50 -6.83
CA MET A 503 5.80 -29.29 -7.56
C MET A 503 7.00 -28.73 -8.32
N VAL A 504 8.22 -28.82 -7.79
CA VAL A 504 9.40 -28.22 -8.41
C VAL A 504 9.78 -29.01 -9.65
N GLY A 505 9.81 -28.33 -10.80
CA GLY A 505 10.06 -28.96 -12.10
C GLY A 505 8.80 -29.55 -12.77
N MET A 506 7.63 -29.46 -12.14
CA MET A 506 6.37 -29.96 -12.70
C MET A 506 6.04 -29.31 -14.06
N LYS A 507 5.68 -30.13 -15.05
CA LYS A 507 5.04 -29.74 -16.33
C LYS A 507 4.00 -30.81 -16.67
N LEU A 508 2.71 -30.49 -16.57
CA LEU A 508 1.63 -31.48 -16.72
C LEU A 508 1.28 -31.80 -18.18
N PHE A 509 1.52 -30.86 -19.11
CA PHE A 509 1.21 -31.03 -20.53
C PHE A 509 2.50 -30.85 -21.32
N GLU A 510 3.20 -31.95 -21.61
CA GLU A 510 4.54 -31.93 -22.22
C GLU A 510 4.54 -31.32 -23.63
N GLU A 511 3.46 -31.54 -24.39
CA GLU A 511 3.30 -31.13 -25.79
C GLU A 511 2.92 -29.65 -25.99
N VAL A 512 2.67 -28.91 -24.90
CA VAL A 512 2.36 -27.48 -24.96
C VAL A 512 3.64 -26.69 -24.66
N GLU A 513 4.16 -25.96 -25.66
CA GLU A 513 5.26 -24.99 -25.50
C GLU A 513 4.79 -23.62 -25.01
#